data_AF-A0A0F9K2P5-F1
#
_entry.id   AF-A0A0F9K2P5-F1
#
_cell.length_a   1.000
_cell.length_b   1.000
_cell.length_c   1.000
_cell.angle_alpha   90.00
_cell.angle_beta   90.00
_cell.angle_gamma   90.00
#
_symmetry.space_group_name_H-M   'P 1'
#
loop_
_entity.id
_entity.type
_entity.pdbx_description
1 polymer ?
#
loop_
_entity_poly.entity_id
_entity_poly.type
_entity_poly.pdbx_seq_one_letter_code
_entity_poly.pdbx_strand_id
1 'polypeptide(L)'
;LADGAVHPAKTVASGAITLDYAASKVVAGLPYTHTYQSLKWEAGSPIGTAQGQIKRIHGVTLMLLDAMGSQVGPATDDTDVIPFRDVTDPMNTAVPLFTGEKFILFDGDFATDARIVVTGSAPVPFTLLAIAPQIKTNPR
;
A
#
# COMPACT_ATOMS: atom_id res chain seq x y z
N LEU A 1 -4.08 -17.83 -4.32
CA LEU A 1 -4.66 -17.90 -2.95
C LEU A 1 -5.09 -19.32 -2.65
N ALA A 2 -4.89 -19.77 -1.41
CA ALA A 2 -5.36 -21.06 -0.91
C ALA A 2 -6.20 -20.80 0.35
N ASP A 3 -7.50 -21.12 0.27
CA ASP A 3 -8.49 -20.86 1.33
C ASP A 3 -8.49 -19.41 1.86
N GLY A 4 -8.30 -18.44 0.95
CA GLY A 4 -8.29 -17.01 1.27
C GLY A 4 -6.96 -16.44 1.76
N ALA A 5 -5.96 -17.29 2.03
CA ALA A 5 -4.62 -16.86 2.38
C ALA A 5 -3.70 -16.74 1.14
N VAL A 6 -2.71 -15.84 1.23
CA VAL A 6 -1.65 -15.72 0.24
C VAL A 6 -0.81 -16.99 0.27
N HIS A 7 -0.62 -17.59 -0.90
CA HIS A 7 0.17 -18.81 -1.09
C HIS A 7 1.44 -18.44 -1.88
N PRO A 8 2.61 -19.03 -1.57
CA PRO A 8 3.82 -18.85 -2.36
C PRO A 8 3.61 -19.13 -3.86
N ALA A 9 4.35 -18.40 -4.71
CA ALA A 9 4.28 -18.52 -6.16
C ALA A 9 4.60 -19.96 -6.62
N LYS A 10 3.85 -20.44 -7.62
CA LYS A 10 4.01 -21.77 -8.20
C LYS A 10 4.29 -21.70 -9.69
N THR A 11 5.16 -22.60 -10.14
CA THR A 11 5.45 -22.81 -11.56
C THR A 11 4.48 -23.85 -12.09
N VAL A 12 3.86 -23.57 -13.23
CA VAL A 12 3.06 -24.57 -13.94
C VAL A 12 4.01 -25.52 -14.66
N ALA A 13 3.95 -26.80 -14.33
CA ALA A 13 4.68 -27.86 -15.00
C ALA A 13 3.69 -28.89 -15.53
N SER A 14 3.74 -29.19 -16.83
CA SER A 14 2.86 -30.19 -17.47
C SER A 14 1.36 -29.94 -17.22
N GLY A 15 0.94 -28.68 -17.14
CA GLY A 15 -0.46 -28.30 -16.90
C GLY A 15 -0.93 -28.43 -15.44
N ALA A 16 -0.02 -28.66 -14.49
CA ALA A 16 -0.33 -28.78 -13.06
C ALA A 16 0.53 -27.84 -12.20
N ILE A 17 0.04 -27.54 -10.99
CA ILE A 17 0.77 -26.84 -9.93
C ILE A 17 0.74 -27.68 -8.65
N THR A 18 1.82 -27.65 -7.86
CA THR A 18 1.88 -28.32 -6.55
C THR A 18 1.72 -27.30 -5.44
N LEU A 19 0.73 -27.49 -4.56
CA LEU A 19 0.52 -26.63 -3.39
C LEU A 19 1.40 -27.09 -2.22
N ASP A 20 1.77 -26.16 -1.33
CA ASP A 20 2.60 -26.50 -0.15
C ASP A 20 1.79 -27.18 0.95
N TYR A 21 0.47 -26.94 0.95
CA TYR A 21 -0.49 -27.57 1.85
C TYR A 21 -1.80 -27.85 1.12
N ALA A 22 -2.56 -28.81 1.62
CA ALA A 22 -3.88 -29.13 1.08
C ALA A 22 -4.85 -27.96 1.33
N ALA A 23 -5.58 -27.55 0.28
CA ALA A 23 -6.54 -26.46 0.33
C ALA A 23 -7.84 -26.85 -0.38
N SER A 24 -8.98 -26.32 0.07
CA SER A 24 -10.29 -26.65 -0.50
C SER A 24 -10.69 -25.71 -1.64
N LYS A 25 -10.33 -24.42 -1.54
CA LYS A 25 -10.58 -23.39 -2.56
C LYS A 25 -9.27 -22.78 -3.01
N VAL A 26 -9.00 -22.87 -4.32
CA VAL A 26 -7.78 -22.34 -4.94
C VAL A 26 -8.14 -21.29 -5.97
N VAL A 27 -7.52 -20.12 -5.86
CA VAL A 27 -7.54 -19.09 -6.90
C VAL A 27 -6.12 -18.99 -7.47
N ALA A 28 -5.98 -19.40 -8.73
CA ALA A 28 -4.73 -19.31 -9.48
C ALA A 28 -4.82 -18.18 -10.51
N GLY A 29 -3.78 -17.37 -10.59
CA GLY A 29 -3.67 -16.24 -11.51
C GLY A 29 -2.21 -15.88 -11.74
N LEU A 30 -1.98 -15.02 -12.73
CA LEU A 30 -0.65 -14.48 -12.98
C LEU A 30 -0.29 -13.42 -11.93
N PRO A 31 1.01 -13.27 -11.60
CA PRO A 31 1.45 -12.19 -10.73
C PRO A 31 1.11 -10.85 -11.37
N TYR A 32 0.69 -9.89 -10.55
CA TYR A 32 0.48 -8.53 -10.94
C TYR A 32 1.13 -7.61 -9.91
N THR A 33 1.42 -6.37 -10.30
CA THR A 33 1.84 -5.32 -9.36
C THR A 33 1.05 -4.08 -9.68
N HIS A 34 0.25 -3.59 -8.71
CA HIS A 34 -0.34 -2.27 -8.82
C HIS A 34 0.66 -1.23 -8.33
N THR A 35 0.71 -0.09 -9.03
CA THR A 35 1.46 1.08 -8.59
C THR A 35 0.62 2.31 -8.85
N TYR A 36 0.40 3.08 -7.79
CA TYR A 36 -0.17 4.40 -7.83
C TYR A 36 0.90 5.40 -7.41
N GLN A 37 1.02 6.51 -8.13
CA GLN A 37 1.85 7.64 -7.73
C GLN A 37 0.99 8.90 -7.76
N SER A 38 0.98 9.64 -6.65
CA SER A 38 0.21 10.86 -6.54
C SER A 38 0.71 11.95 -7.49
N LEU A 39 -0.15 12.94 -7.74
CA LEU A 39 0.31 14.23 -8.24
C LEU A 39 1.09 15.01 -7.16
N LYS A 40 1.65 16.16 -7.51
CA LYS A 40 2.28 17.05 -6.53
C LYS A 40 1.23 17.55 -5.55
N TRP A 41 1.56 17.51 -4.28
CA TRP A 41 0.63 17.93 -3.24
C TRP A 41 0.57 19.44 -3.06
N GLU A 42 -0.66 19.95 -2.96
CA GLU A 42 -0.98 21.31 -2.56
C GLU A 42 -1.36 21.35 -1.09
N ALA A 43 -0.53 22.01 -0.28
CA ALA A 43 -0.79 22.22 1.15
C ALA A 43 -1.21 23.67 1.48
N GLY A 44 -1.38 24.51 0.46
CA GLY A 44 -1.52 25.95 0.63
C GLY A 44 -0.21 26.60 1.11
N SER A 45 0.10 27.78 0.59
CA SER A 45 1.16 28.63 1.11
C SER A 45 0.57 30.00 1.42
N PRO A 46 1.04 30.71 2.47
CA PRO A 46 0.66 32.10 2.71
C PRO A 46 0.89 33.02 1.50
N ILE A 47 1.79 32.63 0.58
CA ILE A 47 2.20 33.39 -0.60
C ILE A 47 1.50 32.87 -1.88
N GLY A 48 0.67 31.82 -1.79
CA GLY A 48 -0.07 31.26 -2.93
C GLY A 48 -0.02 29.73 -2.99
N THR A 49 0.28 29.19 -4.18
CA THR A 49 0.39 27.73 -4.38
C THR A 49 1.62 27.16 -3.68
N ALA A 50 1.49 25.94 -3.17
CA ALA A 50 2.61 25.16 -2.63
C ALA A 50 3.34 24.35 -3.73
N GLN A 51 2.87 24.44 -4.99
CA GLN A 51 3.54 23.87 -6.15
C GLN A 51 4.91 24.54 -6.29
N GLY A 52 6.00 23.77 -6.06
CA GLY A 52 7.37 24.26 -6.13
C GLY A 52 7.97 24.78 -4.81
N GLN A 53 7.16 24.91 -3.74
CA GLN A 53 7.69 25.17 -2.40
C GLN A 53 8.27 23.89 -1.79
N ILE A 54 9.29 24.07 -0.95
CA ILE A 54 9.91 22.97 -0.19
C ILE A 54 8.91 22.50 0.86
N LYS A 55 8.60 21.21 0.82
CA LYS A 55 7.62 20.58 1.71
C LYS A 55 8.05 19.17 2.07
N ARG A 56 7.59 18.70 3.22
CA ARG A 56 7.81 17.36 3.74
C ARG A 56 6.49 16.72 4.12
N ILE A 57 6.27 15.49 3.66
CA ILE A 57 5.17 14.63 4.13
C ILE A 57 5.72 13.85 5.33
N HIS A 58 5.04 13.90 6.47
CA HIS A 58 5.48 13.21 7.70
C HIS A 58 4.49 12.14 8.19
N GLY A 59 3.29 12.12 7.60
CA GLY A 59 2.28 11.13 7.89
C GLY A 59 1.25 11.08 6.78
N VAL A 60 0.64 9.92 6.60
CA VAL A 60 -0.39 9.68 5.58
C VAL A 60 -1.53 8.90 6.21
N THR A 61 -2.74 9.40 6.05
CA THR A 61 -3.96 8.63 6.32
C THR A 61 -4.51 8.09 4.99
N LEU A 62 -4.60 6.76 4.89
CA LEU A 62 -5.23 6.08 3.77
C LEU A 62 -6.67 5.71 4.16
N MET A 63 -7.63 6.06 3.31
CA MET A 63 -9.01 5.59 3.40
C MET A 63 -9.16 4.37 2.51
N LEU A 64 -9.43 3.21 3.11
CA LEU A 64 -9.37 1.90 2.46
C LEU A 64 -10.71 1.18 2.55
N LEU A 65 -11.03 0.43 1.50
CA LEU A 65 -12.17 -0.47 1.45
C LEU A 65 -11.70 -1.86 1.01
N ASP A 66 -12.00 -2.87 1.81
CA ASP A 66 -11.68 -4.28 1.54
C ASP A 66 -10.23 -4.48 1.06
N ALA A 67 -9.28 -3.91 1.80
CA ALA A 67 -7.90 -3.78 1.39
C ALA A 67 -6.94 -4.67 2.19
N MET A 68 -5.92 -5.19 1.50
CA MET A 68 -4.78 -5.90 2.09
C MET A 68 -3.54 -5.79 1.21
N GLY A 69 -2.36 -6.15 1.75
CA GLY A 69 -1.21 -6.54 0.94
C GLY A 69 -0.61 -5.43 0.07
N SER A 70 -0.49 -4.23 0.64
CA SER A 70 0.09 -3.07 -0.04
C SER A 70 1.10 -2.34 0.85
N GLN A 71 1.88 -1.47 0.23
CA GLN A 71 3.00 -0.72 0.79
C GLN A 71 2.83 0.75 0.37
N VAL A 72 3.35 1.67 1.18
CA VAL A 72 3.28 3.12 0.93
C VAL A 72 4.63 3.78 1.19
N GLY A 73 5.03 4.75 0.38
CA GLY A 73 6.29 5.47 0.59
C GLY A 73 6.53 6.60 -0.41
N PRO A 74 7.69 7.27 -0.34
CA PRO A 74 8.05 8.37 -1.25
C PRO A 74 8.35 7.92 -2.68
N ALA A 75 8.81 6.69 -2.89
CA ALA A 75 9.17 6.12 -4.19
C ALA A 75 8.78 4.64 -4.29
N THR A 76 8.93 3.99 -5.45
CA THR A 76 8.60 2.55 -5.59
C THR A 76 9.64 1.61 -4.98
N ASP A 77 10.86 2.10 -4.79
CA ASP A 77 12.00 1.42 -4.16
C ASP A 77 12.21 1.82 -2.69
N ASP A 78 11.42 2.77 -2.21
CA ASP A 78 11.42 3.26 -0.83
C ASP A 78 9.97 3.29 -0.32
N THR A 79 9.53 2.16 0.25
CA THR A 79 8.18 1.96 0.77
C THR A 79 8.15 1.15 2.04
N ASP A 80 7.23 1.50 2.93
CA ASP A 80 6.90 0.76 4.13
C ASP A 80 5.64 -0.10 3.96
N VAL A 81 5.67 -1.29 4.57
CA VAL A 81 4.52 -2.20 4.55
C VAL A 81 3.37 -1.63 5.37
N ILE A 82 2.17 -1.62 4.79
CA ILE A 82 0.95 -1.25 5.53
C ILE A 82 0.57 -2.42 6.45
N PRO A 83 0.58 -2.26 7.79
CA PRO A 83 0.43 -3.39 8.71
C PRO A 83 -1.04 -3.79 8.88
N PHE A 84 -1.58 -4.68 8.05
CA PHE A 84 -3.01 -5.11 8.10
C PHE A 84 -3.37 -6.09 9.21
N ARG A 85 -2.37 -6.75 9.79
CA ARG A 85 -2.52 -7.74 10.85
C ARG A 85 -2.14 -7.12 12.19
N ASP A 86 -2.91 -7.39 13.23
CA ASP A 86 -2.53 -7.08 14.61
C ASP A 86 -1.75 -8.26 15.23
N VAL A 87 -0.93 -8.02 16.26
CA VAL A 87 -0.13 -9.05 16.94
C VAL A 87 -0.97 -10.13 17.61
N THR A 88 -2.27 -9.87 17.81
CA THR A 88 -3.25 -10.79 18.39
C THR A 88 -3.89 -11.71 17.37
N ASP A 89 -3.73 -11.45 16.06
CA ASP A 89 -4.36 -12.24 15.02
C ASP A 89 -3.67 -13.60 14.86
N PRO A 90 -4.41 -14.74 14.88
CA PRO A 90 -3.80 -16.05 14.75
C PRO A 90 -3.06 -16.20 13.42
N MET A 91 -1.80 -16.64 13.49
CA MET A 91 -0.92 -16.75 12.32
C MET A 91 -1.46 -17.73 11.25
N ASN A 92 -2.24 -18.72 11.69
CA ASN A 92 -2.78 -19.78 10.83
C ASN A 92 -4.15 -19.47 10.22
N THR A 93 -4.69 -18.27 10.43
CA THR A 93 -5.97 -17.84 9.84
C THR A 93 -5.76 -16.72 8.84
N ALA A 94 -6.56 -16.75 7.77
CA ALA A 94 -6.65 -15.65 6.83
C ALA A 94 -7.07 -14.37 7.59
N VAL A 95 -6.33 -13.28 7.38
CA VAL A 95 -6.67 -11.98 7.97
C VAL A 95 -7.95 -11.49 7.26
N PRO A 96 -8.93 -10.93 7.97
CA PRO A 96 -10.04 -10.26 7.32
C PRO A 96 -9.54 -9.06 6.49
N LEU A 97 -10.26 -8.74 5.42
CA LEU A 97 -9.96 -7.52 4.66
C LEU A 97 -10.20 -6.29 5.53
N PHE A 98 -9.34 -5.28 5.41
CA PHE A 98 -9.44 -4.07 6.21
C PHE A 98 -10.28 -3.01 5.50
N THR A 99 -11.22 -2.43 6.24
CA THR A 99 -12.03 -1.28 5.81
C THR A 99 -11.99 -0.20 6.88
N GLY A 100 -11.63 1.01 6.49
CA GLY A 100 -11.52 2.16 7.39
C GLY A 100 -10.33 3.06 7.07
N GLU A 101 -9.96 3.88 8.04
CA GLU A 101 -8.84 4.81 7.95
C GLU A 101 -7.59 4.23 8.58
N LYS A 102 -6.45 4.44 7.95
CA LYS A 102 -5.17 3.95 8.44
C LYS A 102 -4.10 5.01 8.36
N PHE A 103 -3.62 5.42 9.52
CA PHE A 103 -2.50 6.34 9.64
C PHE A 103 -1.18 5.57 9.59
N ILE A 104 -0.25 6.11 8.81
CA ILE A 104 1.08 5.54 8.60
C ILE A 104 2.07 6.70 8.70
N LEU A 105 3.10 6.49 9.53
CA LEU A 105 4.24 7.40 9.57
C LEU A 105 4.93 7.35 8.22
N PHE A 106 5.20 8.52 7.65
CA PHE A 106 5.73 8.62 6.30
C PHE A 106 7.07 9.35 6.39
N ASP A 107 8.16 8.65 6.10
CA ASP A 107 9.49 9.25 6.16
C ASP A 107 9.83 9.99 4.86
N GLY A 108 9.03 11.01 4.54
CA GLY A 108 9.32 11.88 3.41
C GLY A 108 10.47 12.82 3.75
N ASP A 109 11.31 13.15 2.78
CA ASP A 109 12.29 14.24 2.90
C ASP A 109 11.69 15.59 2.45
N PHE A 110 12.38 16.68 2.76
CA PHE A 110 12.06 18.01 2.26
C PHE A 110 12.36 18.11 0.77
N ALA A 111 11.31 18.13 -0.04
CA ALA A 111 11.43 18.23 -1.49
C ALA A 111 10.42 19.23 -2.06
N THR A 112 10.73 19.78 -3.23
CA THR A 112 9.75 20.55 -4.02
C THR A 112 8.73 19.63 -4.71
N ASP A 113 9.11 18.37 -4.93
CA ASP A 113 8.36 17.32 -5.60
C ASP A 113 8.06 16.12 -4.69
N ALA A 114 7.52 16.39 -3.50
CA ALA A 114 7.08 15.34 -2.58
C ALA A 114 5.85 14.60 -3.15
N ARG A 115 5.95 13.26 -3.25
CA ARG A 115 4.91 12.36 -3.76
C ARG A 115 4.62 11.24 -2.78
N ILE A 116 3.49 10.59 -3.00
CA ILE A 116 3.12 9.35 -2.30
C ILE A 116 2.95 8.28 -3.36
N VAL A 117 3.67 7.18 -3.16
CA VAL A 117 3.56 5.96 -3.92
C VAL A 117 2.82 4.93 -3.07
N VAL A 118 1.86 4.24 -3.68
CA VAL A 118 1.22 3.06 -3.11
C VAL A 118 1.42 1.91 -4.08
N THR A 119 2.01 0.82 -3.61
CA THR A 119 2.33 -0.34 -4.45
C THR A 119 2.06 -1.66 -3.73
N GLY A 120 1.82 -2.72 -4.48
CA GLY A 120 1.63 -4.05 -3.94
C GLY A 120 1.63 -5.12 -5.02
N SER A 121 2.10 -6.30 -4.66
CA SER A 121 2.18 -7.48 -5.55
C SER A 121 1.42 -8.70 -5.01
N ALA A 122 0.83 -8.57 -3.81
CA ALA A 122 0.03 -9.63 -3.23
C ALA A 122 -1.27 -9.81 -4.04
N PRO A 123 -1.70 -11.07 -4.32
CA PRO A 123 -2.90 -11.34 -5.10
C PRO A 123 -4.17 -11.19 -4.23
N VAL A 124 -4.34 -10.04 -3.60
CA VAL A 124 -5.43 -9.71 -2.67
C VAL A 124 -6.08 -8.39 -3.10
N PRO A 125 -7.37 -8.18 -2.79
CA PRO A 125 -8.02 -6.92 -3.14
C PRO A 125 -7.38 -5.74 -2.39
N PHE A 126 -7.31 -4.61 -3.09
CA PHE A 126 -6.87 -3.33 -2.54
C PHE A 126 -7.68 -2.20 -3.17
N THR A 127 -8.64 -1.65 -2.43
CA THR A 127 -9.40 -0.48 -2.87
C THR A 127 -8.95 0.74 -2.10
N LEU A 128 -8.35 1.70 -2.81
CA LEU A 128 -7.96 2.99 -2.27
C LEU A 128 -9.04 4.02 -2.55
N LEU A 129 -9.67 4.55 -1.51
CA LEU A 129 -10.72 5.57 -1.63
C LEU A 129 -10.12 6.98 -1.64
N ALA A 130 -9.18 7.25 -0.73
CA ALA A 130 -8.53 8.55 -0.63
C ALA A 130 -7.19 8.46 0.08
N ILE A 131 -6.36 9.49 -0.13
CA ILE A 131 -5.10 9.72 0.56
C ILE A 131 -5.16 11.12 1.17
N ALA A 132 -4.96 11.21 2.48
CA ALA A 132 -4.88 12.46 3.21
C ALA A 132 -3.48 12.61 3.84
N PRO A 133 -2.57 13.36 3.20
CA PRO A 133 -1.22 13.57 3.73
C PRO A 133 -1.17 14.68 4.79
N GLN A 134 -0.32 14.50 5.79
CA GLN A 134 0.11 15.55 6.71
C GLN A 134 1.39 16.18 6.16
N ILE A 135 1.30 17.45 5.77
CA ILE A 135 2.37 18.16 5.06
C ILE A 135 2.86 19.33 5.90
N LYS A 136 4.19 19.42 6.05
CA LYS A 136 4.86 20.60 6.58
C LYS A 136 5.46 21.38 5.44
N THR A 137 5.05 22.63 5.28
CA THR A 137 5.61 23.57 4.30
C THR A 137 6.60 24.51 5.00
N ASN A 138 7.73 24.77 4.35
CA ASN A 138 8.62 25.86 4.74
C ASN A 138 8.56 26.92 3.64
N PRO A 139 8.29 28.19 3.98
CA PRO A 139 8.47 29.27 3.02
C PRO A 139 9.94 29.33 2.60
N ARG A 140 10.17 29.58 1.31
CA ARG A 140 11.49 29.91 0.78
C ARG A 140 12.03 31.21 1.38
#